data_AF-A0A9P7E3I9-F1
#
_entry.id   AF-A0A9P7E3I9-F1
#
_cell.length_a   1.000
_cell.length_b   1.000
_cell.length_c   1.000
_cell.angle_alpha   90.00
_cell.angle_beta   90.00
_cell.angle_gamma   90.00
#
_symmetry.space_group_name_H-M   'P 1'
#
loop_
_entity.id
_entity.type
_entity.pdbx_description
1 polymer ?
#
loop_
_entity_poly.entity_id
_entity_poly.type
_entity_poly.pdbx_seq_one_letter_code
_entity_poly.pdbx_strand_id
1 'polypeptide(L)'
;MVGAFHGHAHNRKCQLVWHPTYILGTGHSEGEGCEHIFSASNELARSTRHASPFHRHQTIEEHFAFWDADKYAVLSNFLSNHYREATKQISVLMAELAIIQSELGLTDADFPRFLKEEHDYLDGLKQPPEKDRLSVRYIEVLDELAEWRADWDLAHEAANSSLTAIAAGNLEQINNALSQARIRVDSSYAKLQHAEALVAHVEALLAVDARWEIGGQEYNHFKEEVSLSKYRSALDDLERLVVMRLFELSKLSLSSTGVCLLQITHSVS
;
A
#
# COMPACT_ATOMS: atom_id res chain seq x y z
N MET A 1 -19.77 -5.47 4.43
CA MET A 1 -19.75 -4.23 3.65
C MET A 1 -18.95 -3.21 4.42
N VAL A 2 -18.04 -2.51 3.75
CA VAL A 2 -17.30 -1.37 4.32
C VAL A 2 -17.90 -0.10 3.71
N GLY A 3 -18.04 0.99 4.47
CA GLY A 3 -18.52 2.26 3.93
C GLY A 3 -17.67 2.72 2.74
N ALA A 4 -18.25 3.41 1.77
CA ALA A 4 -17.62 3.75 0.50
C ALA A 4 -16.38 4.64 0.70
N PHE A 5 -16.34 5.49 1.73
CA PHE A 5 -15.17 6.32 2.00
C PHE A 5 -13.98 5.45 2.43
N HIS A 6 -14.23 4.52 3.35
CA HIS A 6 -13.21 3.62 3.87
C HIS A 6 -12.85 2.51 2.89
N GLY A 7 -13.83 2.00 2.14
CA GLY A 7 -13.67 0.87 1.25
C GLY A 7 -12.58 1.09 0.21
N HIS A 8 -12.46 2.30 -0.34
CA HIS A 8 -11.40 2.67 -1.28
C HIS A 8 -9.98 2.65 -0.67
N ALA A 9 -9.85 2.75 0.65
CA ALA A 9 -8.55 2.68 1.34
C ALA A 9 -8.05 1.24 1.53
N HIS A 10 -8.91 0.23 1.30
CA HIS A 10 -8.49 -1.17 1.33
C HIS A 10 -7.81 -1.57 0.01
N ASN A 11 -7.06 -2.67 0.02
CA ASN A 11 -6.53 -3.26 -1.20
C ASN A 11 -7.64 -3.65 -2.19
N ARG A 12 -7.31 -3.70 -3.48
CA ARG A 12 -8.28 -3.92 -4.57
C ARG A 12 -9.11 -5.19 -4.38
N LYS A 13 -8.50 -6.29 -3.93
CA LYS A 13 -9.19 -7.54 -3.64
C LYS A 13 -10.31 -7.37 -2.60
N CYS A 14 -10.02 -6.68 -1.51
CA CYS A 14 -11.01 -6.36 -0.48
C CYS A 14 -12.12 -5.46 -1.03
N GLN A 15 -11.79 -4.50 -1.90
CA GLN A 15 -12.77 -3.64 -2.55
C GLN A 15 -13.77 -4.47 -3.37
N LEU A 16 -13.30 -5.39 -4.22
CA LEU A 16 -14.16 -6.21 -5.09
C LEU A 16 -15.23 -6.99 -4.34
N VAL A 17 -14.96 -7.36 -3.09
CA VAL A 17 -15.89 -8.17 -2.27
C VAL A 17 -16.75 -7.31 -1.35
N TRP A 18 -16.19 -6.23 -0.80
CA TRP A 18 -16.81 -5.53 0.34
C TRP A 18 -17.21 -4.08 0.07
N HIS A 19 -16.76 -3.49 -1.05
CA HIS A 19 -17.10 -2.12 -1.40
C HIS A 19 -18.57 -2.02 -1.84
N PRO A 20 -19.34 -1.00 -1.41
CA PRO A 20 -20.78 -0.92 -1.68
C PRO A 20 -21.11 -0.95 -3.18
N THR A 21 -20.27 -0.36 -4.03
CA THR A 21 -20.42 -0.38 -5.50
C THR A 21 -20.53 -1.78 -6.11
N TYR A 22 -19.87 -2.78 -5.52
CA TYR A 22 -19.84 -4.14 -6.05
C TYR A 22 -20.81 -5.09 -5.35
N ILE A 23 -21.54 -4.62 -4.32
CA ILE A 23 -22.52 -5.42 -3.60
C ILE A 23 -23.90 -5.12 -4.17
N LEU A 24 -24.54 -6.13 -4.75
CA LEU A 24 -25.88 -5.97 -5.30
C LEU A 24 -26.88 -5.56 -4.19
N GLY A 25 -27.69 -4.53 -4.48
CA GLY A 25 -28.75 -4.06 -3.58
C GLY A 25 -28.36 -2.89 -2.67
N THR A 26 -27.10 -2.47 -2.64
CA THR A 26 -26.65 -1.26 -1.90
C THR A 26 -27.15 0.03 -2.56
N GLY A 27 -27.38 0.00 -3.87
CA GLY A 27 -27.73 1.18 -4.65
C GLY A 27 -26.63 2.23 -4.60
N HIS A 28 -27.02 3.51 -4.55
CA HIS A 28 -26.09 4.63 -4.41
C HIS A 28 -25.81 4.98 -2.93
N SER A 29 -25.97 4.02 -2.03
CA SER A 29 -25.75 4.25 -0.60
C SER A 29 -24.25 4.23 -0.29
N GLU A 30 -23.78 5.26 0.41
CA GLU A 30 -22.38 5.34 0.82
C GLU A 30 -22.05 4.38 1.97
N GLY A 31 -23.04 3.94 2.76
CA GLY A 31 -22.82 3.01 3.87
C GLY A 31 -22.12 3.63 5.09
N GLU A 32 -22.00 4.96 5.15
CA GLU A 32 -21.31 5.74 6.21
C GLU A 32 -22.28 6.25 7.31
N GLY A 33 -23.43 5.59 7.47
CA GLY A 33 -24.49 6.07 8.37
C GLY A 33 -24.06 6.12 9.84
N CYS A 34 -23.25 5.15 10.28
CA CYS A 34 -22.74 5.08 11.65
C CYS A 34 -21.75 6.21 11.93
N GLU A 35 -20.90 6.53 10.96
CA GLU A 35 -19.87 7.55 11.01
C GLU A 35 -20.50 8.94 11.15
N HIS A 36 -21.61 9.20 10.46
CA HIS A 36 -22.38 10.44 10.65
C HIS A 36 -22.96 10.56 12.07
N ILE A 37 -23.47 9.46 12.64
CA ILE A 37 -23.99 9.42 14.01
C ILE A 37 -22.85 9.68 15.01
N PHE A 38 -21.71 9.02 14.83
CA PHE A 38 -20.54 9.22 15.69
C PHE A 38 -20.01 10.65 15.62
N SER A 39 -19.96 11.22 14.41
CA SER A 39 -19.57 12.61 14.23
C SER A 39 -20.49 13.58 14.97
N ALA A 40 -21.82 13.40 14.86
CA ALA A 40 -22.79 14.23 15.58
C ALA A 40 -22.63 14.08 17.11
N SER A 41 -22.37 12.86 17.59
CA SER A 41 -22.19 12.60 19.03
C SER A 41 -20.99 13.32 19.64
N ASN A 42 -20.01 13.78 18.85
CA ASN A 42 -18.87 14.56 19.35
C ASN A 42 -19.30 15.88 20.00
N GLU A 43 -20.46 16.44 19.64
CA GLU A 43 -21.02 17.64 20.25
C GLU A 43 -21.29 17.46 21.75
N LEU A 44 -21.59 16.24 22.18
CA LEU A 44 -21.82 15.87 23.58
C LEU A 44 -20.56 15.90 24.43
N ALA A 45 -19.37 15.86 23.83
CA ALA A 45 -18.12 15.69 24.58
C ALA A 45 -17.90 16.81 25.61
N ARG A 46 -18.24 18.06 25.27
CA ARG A 46 -18.04 19.21 26.16
C ARG A 46 -19.04 19.25 27.31
N SER A 47 -20.32 19.01 27.03
CA SER A 47 -21.39 19.09 28.03
C SER A 47 -21.35 17.91 29.01
N THR A 48 -20.94 16.73 28.54
CA THR A 48 -20.93 15.51 29.37
C THR A 48 -19.66 15.32 30.20
N ARG A 49 -18.56 16.04 29.92
CA ARG A 49 -17.25 15.84 30.56
C ARG A 49 -17.26 15.95 32.09
N HIS A 50 -18.05 16.89 32.61
CA HIS A 50 -18.14 17.17 34.05
C HIS A 50 -19.57 16.95 34.60
N ALA A 51 -20.45 16.35 33.79
CA ALA A 51 -21.81 16.04 34.19
C ALA A 51 -21.84 14.88 35.19
N SER A 52 -22.82 14.89 36.10
CA SER A 52 -23.11 13.70 36.91
C SER A 52 -23.59 12.55 36.01
N PRO A 53 -23.53 11.28 36.47
CA PRO A 53 -23.99 10.16 35.67
C PRO A 53 -25.43 10.31 35.15
N PHE A 54 -26.33 10.84 36.00
CA PHE A 54 -27.71 11.11 35.62
C PHE A 54 -27.82 12.13 34.48
N HIS A 55 -27.23 13.31 34.64
CA HIS A 55 -27.29 14.36 33.62
C HIS A 55 -26.59 13.93 32.33
N ARG A 56 -25.51 13.14 32.43
CA ARG A 56 -24.82 12.59 31.27
C ARG A 56 -25.75 11.70 30.44
N HIS A 57 -26.47 10.77 31.08
CA HIS A 57 -27.42 9.91 30.37
C HIS A 57 -28.56 10.73 29.76
N GLN A 58 -29.12 11.67 30.51
CA GLN A 58 -30.19 12.54 30.03
C GLN A 58 -29.75 13.33 28.79
N THR A 59 -28.57 13.97 28.81
CA THR A 59 -28.07 14.75 27.67
C THR A 59 -27.81 13.86 26.44
N ILE A 60 -27.30 12.64 26.63
CA ILE A 60 -27.09 11.68 25.53
C ILE A 60 -28.44 11.29 24.91
N GLU A 61 -29.44 10.97 25.73
CA GLU A 61 -30.78 10.58 25.27
C GLU A 61 -31.47 11.71 24.52
N GLU A 62 -31.47 12.93 25.08
CA GLU A 62 -32.05 14.11 24.46
C GLU A 62 -31.39 14.43 23.11
N HIS A 63 -30.07 14.32 23.01
CA HIS A 63 -29.35 14.55 21.75
C HIS A 63 -29.74 13.57 20.67
N PHE A 64 -29.82 12.27 20.97
CA PHE A 64 -30.21 11.28 19.96
C PHE A 64 -31.71 11.34 19.62
N ALA A 65 -32.57 11.68 20.58
CA ALA A 65 -34.00 11.91 20.31
C ALA A 65 -34.20 13.11 19.36
N PHE A 66 -33.46 14.20 19.60
CA PHE A 66 -33.49 15.37 18.72
C PHE A 66 -32.91 15.03 17.33
N TRP A 67 -31.77 14.35 17.28
CA TRP A 67 -31.14 13.93 16.03
C TRP A 67 -32.07 13.05 15.19
N ASP A 68 -32.75 12.08 15.81
CA ASP A 68 -33.71 11.21 15.13
C ASP A 68 -34.91 11.99 14.57
N ALA A 69 -35.47 12.92 15.37
CA ALA A 69 -36.55 13.80 14.92
C ALA A 69 -36.14 14.66 13.71
N ASP A 70 -34.93 15.24 13.73
CA ASP A 70 -34.38 16.02 12.61
C ASP A 70 -34.19 15.15 11.36
N LYS A 71 -33.64 13.93 11.51
CA LYS A 71 -33.50 12.99 10.38
C LYS A 71 -34.84 12.57 9.81
N TYR A 72 -35.82 12.29 10.67
CA TYR A 72 -37.16 11.93 10.23
C TYR A 72 -37.84 13.08 9.48
N ALA A 73 -37.68 14.32 9.96
CA ALA A 73 -38.23 15.51 9.31
C ALA A 73 -37.69 15.72 7.88
N VAL A 74 -36.41 15.41 7.64
CA VAL A 74 -35.78 15.56 6.30
C VAL A 74 -35.85 14.31 5.43
N LEU A 75 -36.29 13.16 5.98
CA LEU A 75 -36.23 11.86 5.32
C LEU A 75 -36.97 11.84 3.97
N SER A 76 -38.15 12.46 3.90
CA SER A 76 -38.95 12.50 2.67
C SER A 76 -38.23 13.23 1.52
N ASN A 77 -37.60 14.38 1.83
CA ASN A 77 -36.80 15.14 0.87
C ASN A 77 -35.55 14.36 0.45
N PHE A 78 -34.87 13.73 1.42
CA PHE A 78 -33.72 12.88 1.15
C PHE A 78 -34.09 11.77 0.14
N LEU A 79 -35.14 10.99 0.40
CA LEU A 79 -35.57 9.90 -0.47
C LEU A 79 -36.01 10.40 -1.86
N SER A 80 -36.78 11.49 -1.91
CA SER A 80 -37.25 12.09 -3.17
C SER A 80 -36.10 12.57 -4.04
N ASN A 81 -35.10 13.21 -3.43
CA ASN A 81 -33.92 13.69 -4.15
C ASN A 81 -33.07 12.53 -4.67
N HIS A 82 -32.78 11.52 -3.84
CA HIS A 82 -32.02 10.34 -4.25
C HIS A 82 -32.72 9.56 -5.37
N TYR A 83 -34.05 9.44 -5.30
CA TYR A 83 -34.82 8.80 -6.36
C TYR A 83 -34.70 9.53 -7.70
N ARG A 84 -34.85 10.87 -7.68
CA ARG A 84 -34.71 11.70 -8.88
C ARG A 84 -33.29 11.63 -9.45
N GLU A 85 -32.29 11.68 -8.60
CA GLU A 85 -30.89 11.56 -8.99
C GLU A 85 -30.60 10.20 -9.62
N ALA A 86 -31.00 9.10 -8.97
CA ALA A 86 -30.82 7.76 -9.50
C ALA A 86 -31.51 7.59 -10.86
N THR A 87 -32.74 8.09 -11.02
CA THR A 87 -33.47 8.03 -12.29
C THR A 87 -32.73 8.80 -13.39
N LYS A 88 -32.22 10.00 -13.07
CA LYS A 88 -31.42 10.80 -14.00
C LYS A 88 -30.13 10.09 -14.38
N GLN A 89 -29.38 9.59 -13.41
CA GLN A 89 -28.13 8.87 -13.65
C GLN A 89 -28.35 7.64 -14.53
N ILE A 90 -29.38 6.83 -14.24
CA ILE A 90 -29.75 5.67 -15.08
C ILE A 90 -30.00 6.12 -16.52
N SER A 91 -30.80 7.17 -16.73
CA SER A 91 -31.11 7.64 -18.08
C SER A 91 -29.89 8.10 -18.88
N VAL A 92 -28.92 8.74 -18.22
CA VAL A 92 -27.69 9.24 -18.85
C VAL A 92 -26.69 8.10 -19.07
N LEU A 93 -26.36 7.38 -18.00
CA LEU A 93 -25.32 6.36 -18.01
C LEU A 93 -25.70 5.16 -18.86
N MET A 94 -26.99 4.81 -18.97
CA MET A 94 -27.39 3.72 -19.88
C MET A 94 -27.12 4.05 -21.35
N ALA A 95 -27.29 5.31 -21.76
CA ALA A 95 -27.01 5.71 -23.13
C ALA A 95 -25.50 5.69 -23.42
N GLU A 96 -24.70 6.21 -22.49
CA GLU A 96 -23.23 6.17 -22.57
C GLU A 96 -22.69 4.73 -22.56
N LEU A 97 -23.22 3.89 -21.67
CA LEU A 97 -22.86 2.49 -21.55
C LEU A 97 -23.17 1.73 -22.84
N ALA A 98 -24.32 1.96 -23.47
CA ALA A 98 -24.69 1.32 -24.73
C ALA A 98 -23.73 1.67 -25.87
N ILE A 99 -23.24 2.91 -25.93
CA ILE A 99 -22.22 3.34 -26.91
C ILE A 99 -20.92 2.56 -26.65
N ILE A 100 -20.42 2.58 -25.42
CA ILE A 100 -19.17 1.90 -25.04
C ILE A 100 -19.27 0.40 -25.29
N GLN A 101 -20.40 -0.22 -24.95
CA GLN A 101 -20.65 -1.63 -25.21
C GLN A 101 -20.61 -1.95 -26.70
N SER A 102 -21.22 -1.11 -27.54
CA SER A 102 -21.17 -1.31 -28.99
C SER A 102 -19.76 -1.13 -29.57
N GLU A 103 -19.02 -0.13 -29.10
CA GLU A 103 -17.66 0.16 -29.58
C GLU A 103 -16.66 -0.94 -29.20
N LEU A 104 -16.79 -1.48 -27.99
CA LEU A 104 -15.89 -2.49 -27.44
C LEU A 104 -16.40 -3.93 -27.66
N GLY A 105 -17.58 -4.11 -28.25
CA GLY A 105 -18.20 -5.42 -28.45
C GLY A 105 -18.54 -6.15 -27.15
N LEU A 106 -18.94 -5.39 -26.12
CA LEU A 106 -19.25 -5.90 -24.77
C LEU A 106 -20.76 -6.10 -24.59
N THR A 107 -21.09 -6.97 -23.64
CA THR A 107 -22.44 -7.27 -23.17
C THR A 107 -22.54 -7.07 -21.66
N ASP A 108 -23.76 -6.99 -21.12
CA ASP A 108 -23.97 -6.86 -19.67
C ASP A 108 -23.37 -8.04 -18.88
N ALA A 109 -23.25 -9.21 -19.49
CA ALA A 109 -22.64 -10.39 -18.89
C ALA A 109 -21.12 -10.25 -18.71
N ASP A 110 -20.47 -9.34 -19.43
CA ASP A 110 -19.02 -9.15 -19.36
C ASP A 110 -18.60 -8.43 -18.07
N PHE A 111 -19.40 -7.52 -17.53
CA PHE A 111 -19.05 -6.81 -16.28
C PHE A 111 -18.88 -7.74 -15.07
N PRO A 112 -19.85 -8.62 -14.72
CA PRO A 112 -19.63 -9.56 -13.62
C PRO A 112 -18.52 -10.56 -13.94
N ARG A 113 -18.31 -10.91 -15.22
CA ARG A 113 -17.18 -11.74 -15.65
C ARG A 113 -15.84 -11.05 -15.39
N PHE A 114 -15.69 -9.77 -15.73
CA PHE A 114 -14.48 -8.99 -15.48
C PHE A 114 -14.17 -8.87 -13.99
N LEU A 115 -15.18 -8.62 -13.15
CA LEU A 115 -14.98 -8.58 -11.69
C LEU A 115 -14.50 -9.94 -11.16
N LYS A 116 -15.05 -11.04 -11.69
CA LYS A 116 -14.61 -12.39 -11.34
C LYS A 116 -13.19 -12.68 -11.84
N GLU A 117 -12.86 -12.32 -13.08
CA GLU A 117 -11.52 -12.49 -13.64
C GLU A 117 -10.47 -11.67 -12.88
N GLU A 118 -10.79 -10.42 -12.51
CA GLU A 118 -9.95 -9.58 -11.68
C GLU A 118 -9.75 -10.20 -10.29
N HIS A 119 -10.81 -10.70 -9.66
CA HIS A 119 -10.73 -11.39 -8.38
C HIS A 119 -9.89 -12.67 -8.47
N ASP A 120 -10.12 -13.52 -9.47
CA ASP A 120 -9.40 -14.77 -9.71
C ASP A 120 -7.91 -14.49 -10.02
N TYR A 121 -7.61 -13.42 -10.74
CA TYR A 121 -6.24 -12.95 -10.98
C TYR A 121 -5.56 -12.50 -9.68
N LEU A 122 -6.24 -11.69 -8.86
CA LEU A 122 -5.72 -11.24 -7.55
C LEU A 122 -5.62 -12.38 -6.53
N ASP A 123 -6.44 -13.42 -6.65
CA ASP A 123 -6.29 -14.68 -5.91
C ASP A 123 -5.13 -15.54 -6.42
N GLY A 124 -4.92 -15.52 -7.74
CA GLY A 124 -3.86 -16.21 -8.47
C GLY A 124 -2.49 -15.56 -8.32
N LEU A 125 -2.43 -14.28 -7.94
CA LEU A 125 -1.32 -13.58 -7.30
C LEU A 125 -1.05 -14.18 -5.90
N LYS A 126 -1.03 -15.51 -5.80
CA LYS A 126 -0.39 -16.17 -4.69
C LYS A 126 1.05 -15.71 -4.71
N GLN A 127 1.53 -15.33 -3.52
CA GLN A 127 2.95 -15.15 -3.30
C GLN A 127 3.70 -16.33 -3.94
N PRO A 128 4.91 -16.11 -4.48
CA PRO A 128 5.68 -17.18 -5.09
C PRO A 128 5.63 -18.42 -4.17
N PRO A 129 5.58 -19.65 -4.72
CA PRO A 129 5.72 -20.86 -3.93
C PRO A 129 6.70 -20.65 -2.79
N GLU A 130 6.42 -21.19 -1.59
CA GLU A 130 7.24 -20.95 -0.40
C GLU A 130 8.74 -21.15 -0.68
N LYS A 131 9.05 -22.13 -1.53
CA LYS A 131 10.38 -22.39 -2.07
C LYS A 131 10.97 -21.21 -2.84
N ASP A 132 10.24 -20.60 -3.76
CA ASP A 132 10.71 -19.46 -4.58
C ASP A 132 10.91 -18.21 -3.71
N ARG A 133 10.09 -18.02 -2.66
CA ARG A 133 10.30 -16.96 -1.67
C ARG A 133 11.57 -17.18 -0.85
N LEU A 134 11.81 -18.43 -0.44
CA LEU A 134 13.03 -18.80 0.25
C LEU A 134 14.25 -18.66 -0.68
N SER A 135 14.12 -18.98 -1.96
CA SER A 135 15.17 -18.77 -2.97
C SER A 135 15.47 -17.28 -3.22
N VAL A 136 14.44 -16.44 -3.33
CA VAL A 136 14.59 -14.98 -3.36
C VAL A 136 15.31 -14.48 -2.11
N ARG A 137 14.88 -14.94 -0.91
CA ARG A 137 15.53 -14.58 0.35
C ARG A 137 16.98 -15.06 0.39
N TYR A 138 17.26 -16.23 -0.17
CA TYR A 138 18.59 -16.79 -0.25
C TYR A 138 19.53 -15.92 -1.09
N ILE A 139 19.06 -15.42 -2.25
CA ILE A 139 19.83 -14.45 -3.06
C ILE A 139 20.15 -13.18 -2.27
N GLU A 140 19.16 -12.59 -1.60
CA GLU A 140 19.39 -11.37 -0.80
C GLU A 140 20.43 -11.59 0.31
N VAL A 141 20.39 -12.74 0.96
CA VAL A 141 21.33 -13.07 2.05
C VAL A 141 22.72 -13.41 1.48
N LEU A 142 22.82 -13.99 0.27
CA LEU A 142 24.09 -14.18 -0.43
C LEU A 142 24.73 -12.85 -0.87
N ASP A 143 23.92 -11.89 -1.34
CA ASP A 143 24.37 -10.52 -1.61
C ASP A 143 24.92 -9.86 -0.33
N GLU A 144 24.15 -9.95 0.76
CA GLU A 144 24.54 -9.41 2.06
C GLU A 144 25.85 -10.04 2.57
N LEU A 145 26.02 -11.35 2.41
CA LEU A 145 27.26 -12.04 2.74
C LEU A 145 28.45 -11.50 1.92
N ALA A 146 28.27 -11.29 0.62
CA ALA A 146 29.31 -10.76 -0.26
C ALA A 146 29.72 -9.34 0.13
N GLU A 147 28.73 -8.48 0.45
CA GLU A 147 28.97 -7.12 0.93
C GLU A 147 29.74 -7.11 2.24
N TRP A 148 29.33 -7.90 3.24
CA TRP A 148 30.02 -7.94 4.53
C TRP A 148 31.40 -8.58 4.45
N ARG A 149 31.62 -9.53 3.53
CA ARG A 149 32.95 -10.07 3.28
C ARG A 149 33.87 -9.01 2.71
N ALA A 150 33.42 -8.25 1.71
CA ALA A 150 34.20 -7.13 1.17
C ALA A 150 34.45 -6.03 2.22
N ASP A 151 33.47 -5.73 3.08
CA ASP A 151 33.62 -4.76 4.18
C ASP A 151 34.69 -5.20 5.20
N TRP A 152 34.69 -6.48 5.54
CA TRP A 152 35.70 -7.06 6.43
C TRP A 152 37.08 -7.09 5.78
N ASP A 153 37.20 -7.47 4.50
CA ASP A 153 38.46 -7.46 3.76
C ASP A 153 39.06 -6.04 3.74
N LEU A 154 38.25 -5.03 3.44
CA LEU A 154 38.66 -3.61 3.48
C LEU A 154 39.07 -3.16 4.89
N ALA A 155 38.30 -3.52 5.91
CA ALA A 155 38.64 -3.19 7.31
C ALA A 155 39.96 -3.85 7.73
N HIS A 156 40.17 -5.09 7.31
CA HIS A 156 41.37 -5.87 7.60
C HIS A 156 42.60 -5.31 6.88
N GLU A 157 42.49 -4.97 5.60
CA GLU A 157 43.56 -4.31 4.83
C GLU A 157 43.91 -2.93 5.41
N ALA A 158 42.91 -2.14 5.80
CA ALA A 158 43.14 -0.84 6.42
C ALA A 158 43.85 -0.96 7.78
N ALA A 159 43.50 -1.97 8.58
CA ALA A 159 44.18 -2.26 9.85
C ALA A 159 45.63 -2.72 9.61
N ASN A 160 45.87 -3.61 8.65
CA ASN A 160 47.22 -4.08 8.29
C ASN A 160 48.09 -2.93 7.74
N SER A 161 47.51 -2.05 6.94
CA SER A 161 48.18 -0.83 6.43
C SER A 161 48.54 0.13 7.58
N SER A 162 47.66 0.27 8.57
CA SER A 162 47.91 1.10 9.75
C SER A 162 49.03 0.53 10.64
N LEU A 163 49.19 -0.79 10.68
CA LEU A 163 50.26 -1.46 11.44
C LEU A 163 51.63 -1.41 10.74
N THR A 164 51.65 -1.32 9.42
CA THR A 164 52.87 -1.33 8.60
C THR A 164 53.37 0.07 8.23
N ALA A 165 52.50 1.09 8.25
CA ALA A 165 52.88 2.47 8.03
C ALA A 165 53.79 3.00 9.17
N ILE A 166 54.82 3.78 8.82
CA ILE A 166 55.62 4.51 9.81
C ILE A 166 54.70 5.53 10.47
N ALA A 167 54.36 5.29 11.73
CA ALA A 167 53.41 6.11 12.46
C ALA A 167 53.93 7.55 12.62
N ALA A 168 53.34 8.50 11.88
CA ALA A 168 53.59 9.93 12.03
C ALA A 168 52.53 10.53 12.97
N GLY A 169 52.92 10.86 14.21
CA GLY A 169 52.02 11.43 15.20
C GLY A 169 52.53 11.25 16.63
N ASN A 170 51.81 11.82 17.60
CA ASN A 170 52.08 11.55 19.02
C ASN A 170 51.53 10.18 19.44
N LEU A 171 52.01 9.63 20.56
CA LEU A 171 51.65 8.27 21.03
C LEU A 171 50.13 8.07 21.20
N GLU A 172 49.42 9.12 21.60
CA GLU A 172 47.97 9.10 21.81
C GLU A 172 47.19 8.96 20.51
N GLN A 173 47.59 9.70 19.45
CA GLN A 173 47.01 9.58 18.12
C GLN A 173 47.21 8.18 17.54
N ILE A 174 48.37 7.58 17.77
CA ILE A 174 48.70 6.22 17.32
C ILE A 174 47.82 5.19 18.03
N ASN A 175 47.69 5.28 19.36
CA ASN A 175 46.83 4.38 20.13
C ASN A 175 45.35 4.51 19.76
N ASN A 176 44.87 5.73 19.52
CA ASN A 176 43.49 5.95 19.09
C ASN A 176 43.23 5.36 17.70
N ALA A 177 44.15 5.54 16.75
CA ALA A 177 44.04 4.96 15.41
C ALA A 177 44.03 3.41 15.45
N LEU A 178 44.91 2.80 16.24
CA LEU A 178 44.96 1.35 16.44
C LEU A 178 43.68 0.81 17.09
N SER A 179 43.16 1.51 18.11
CA SER A 179 41.91 1.13 18.77
C SER A 179 40.72 1.20 17.82
N GLN A 180 40.62 2.26 17.00
CA GLN A 180 39.57 2.40 15.99
C GLN A 180 39.67 1.33 14.90
N ALA A 181 40.87 1.03 14.41
CA ALA A 181 41.10 -0.03 13.43
C ALA A 181 40.67 -1.39 13.97
N ARG A 182 41.02 -1.70 15.23
CA ARG A 182 40.60 -2.93 15.90
C ARG A 182 39.08 -3.01 16.03
N ILE A 183 38.43 -1.97 16.54
CA ILE A 183 36.96 -1.93 16.67
C ILE A 183 36.29 -2.13 15.32
N ARG A 184 36.84 -1.54 14.24
CA ARG A 184 36.29 -1.67 12.89
C ARG A 184 36.40 -3.10 12.35
N VAL A 185 37.54 -3.77 12.56
CA VAL A 185 37.73 -5.19 12.19
C VAL A 185 36.80 -6.09 13.00
N ASP A 186 36.73 -5.91 14.33
CA ASP A 186 35.88 -6.72 15.19
C ASP A 186 34.39 -6.55 14.83
N SER A 187 33.96 -5.32 14.56
CA SER A 187 32.59 -4.98 14.13
C SER A 187 32.22 -5.57 12.77
N SER A 188 33.09 -5.40 11.76
CA SER A 188 32.85 -5.98 10.42
C SER A 188 32.86 -7.50 10.45
N TYR A 189 33.74 -8.12 11.25
CA TYR A 189 33.79 -9.56 11.43
C TYR A 189 32.51 -10.11 12.07
N ALA A 190 31.98 -9.43 13.10
CA ALA A 190 30.71 -9.83 13.72
C ALA A 190 29.53 -9.80 12.73
N LYS A 191 29.49 -8.80 11.82
CA LYS A 191 28.48 -8.75 10.75
C LYS A 191 28.65 -9.88 9.75
N LEU A 192 29.88 -10.18 9.35
CA LEU A 192 30.20 -11.31 8.47
C LEU A 192 29.73 -12.64 9.08
N GLN A 193 30.03 -12.89 10.36
CA GLN A 193 29.58 -14.10 11.06
C GLN A 193 28.04 -14.21 11.12
N HIS A 194 27.36 -13.08 11.37
CA HIS A 194 25.91 -13.06 11.37
C HIS A 194 25.33 -13.40 9.98
N ALA A 195 25.90 -12.82 8.92
CA ALA A 195 25.50 -13.12 7.54
C ALA A 195 25.79 -14.59 7.18
N GLU A 196 26.93 -15.15 7.56
CA GLU A 196 27.26 -16.57 7.37
C GLU A 196 26.25 -17.49 8.06
N ALA A 197 25.84 -17.17 9.29
CA ALA A 197 24.84 -17.93 10.03
C ALA A 197 23.46 -17.84 9.37
N LEU A 198 23.09 -16.67 8.87
CA LEU A 198 21.82 -16.46 8.17
C LEU A 198 21.79 -17.24 6.83
N VAL A 199 22.90 -17.23 6.08
CA VAL A 199 23.05 -18.06 4.86
C VAL A 199 22.88 -19.54 5.20
N ALA A 200 23.59 -20.05 6.21
CA ALA A 200 23.50 -21.45 6.59
C ALA A 200 22.08 -21.86 7.04
N HIS A 201 21.37 -20.96 7.72
CA HIS A 201 19.98 -21.18 8.09
C HIS A 201 19.06 -21.30 6.87
N VAL A 202 19.19 -20.41 5.89
CA VAL A 202 18.38 -20.45 4.66
C VAL A 202 18.75 -21.65 3.78
N GLU A 203 20.03 -22.02 3.70
CA GLU A 203 20.52 -23.23 3.01
C GLU A 203 19.88 -24.50 3.58
N ALA A 204 19.75 -24.59 4.91
CA ALA A 204 19.08 -25.70 5.59
C ALA A 204 17.57 -25.77 5.27
N LEU A 205 16.91 -24.61 5.16
CA LEU A 205 15.48 -24.54 4.79
C LEU A 205 15.24 -24.94 3.33
N LEU A 206 16.16 -24.57 2.43
CA LEU A 206 16.08 -24.90 1.00
C LEU A 206 16.61 -26.30 0.65
N ALA A 207 17.26 -26.97 1.61
CA ALA A 207 17.95 -28.25 1.42
C ALA A 207 18.96 -28.19 0.25
N VAL A 208 19.80 -27.17 0.25
CA VAL A 208 20.82 -26.95 -0.78
C VAL A 208 22.12 -27.65 -0.36
N ASP A 209 22.59 -28.59 -1.20
CA ASP A 209 23.83 -29.35 -0.93
C ASP A 209 25.10 -28.53 -1.14
N ALA A 210 25.08 -27.55 -2.06
CA ALA A 210 26.20 -26.69 -2.39
C ALA A 210 25.74 -25.24 -2.58
N ARG A 211 26.43 -24.31 -1.90
CA ARG A 211 26.12 -22.87 -1.96
C ARG A 211 26.11 -22.36 -3.39
N TRP A 212 25.10 -21.57 -3.74
CA TRP A 212 25.01 -20.95 -5.06
C TRP A 212 26.14 -19.95 -5.27
N GLU A 213 26.82 -20.05 -6.40
CA GLU A 213 27.86 -19.11 -6.78
C GLU A 213 27.25 -17.79 -7.27
N ILE A 214 27.82 -16.66 -6.85
CA ILE A 214 27.40 -15.34 -7.31
C ILE A 214 27.67 -15.26 -8.81
N GLY A 215 26.62 -15.02 -9.59
CA GLY A 215 26.67 -15.03 -11.05
C GLY A 215 26.44 -16.40 -11.69
N GLY A 216 26.19 -17.45 -10.90
CA GLY A 216 25.75 -18.77 -11.38
C GLY A 216 24.34 -18.75 -11.99
N GLN A 217 23.92 -19.86 -12.60
CA GLN A 217 22.64 -19.95 -13.32
C GLN A 217 21.44 -19.79 -12.37
N GLU A 218 21.43 -20.53 -11.26
CA GLU A 218 20.40 -20.48 -10.23
C GLU A 218 20.36 -19.11 -9.55
N TYR A 219 21.53 -18.55 -9.28
CA TYR A 219 21.65 -17.21 -8.71
C TYR A 219 21.03 -16.15 -9.63
N ASN A 220 21.42 -16.13 -10.92
CA ASN A 220 20.93 -15.13 -11.87
C ASN A 220 19.42 -15.26 -12.11
N HIS A 221 18.89 -16.48 -12.18
CA HIS A 221 17.46 -16.72 -12.35
C HIS A 221 16.64 -16.03 -11.25
N PHE A 222 16.95 -16.31 -9.98
CA PHE A 222 16.24 -15.69 -8.86
C PHE A 222 16.61 -14.21 -8.66
N LYS A 223 17.80 -13.76 -9.09
CA LYS A 223 18.18 -12.34 -9.09
C LYS A 223 17.33 -11.52 -10.06
N GLU A 224 17.03 -12.07 -11.24
CA GLU A 224 16.08 -11.49 -12.19
C GLU A 224 14.67 -11.47 -11.59
N GLU A 225 14.23 -12.55 -10.94
CA GLU A 225 12.94 -12.58 -10.25
C GLU A 225 12.83 -11.56 -9.11
N VAL A 226 13.87 -11.36 -8.31
CA VAL A 226 13.93 -10.31 -7.29
C VAL A 226 13.73 -8.93 -7.92
N SER A 227 14.41 -8.68 -9.04
CA SER A 227 14.34 -7.40 -9.75
C SER A 227 12.95 -7.17 -10.33
N LEU A 228 12.36 -8.19 -10.94
CA LEU A 228 10.99 -8.17 -11.46
C LEU A 228 9.95 -8.03 -10.35
N SER A 229 10.16 -8.66 -9.18
CA SER A 229 9.27 -8.54 -8.03
C SER A 229 9.30 -7.13 -7.45
N LYS A 230 10.49 -6.51 -7.32
CA LYS A 230 10.62 -5.11 -6.90
C LYS A 230 9.94 -4.17 -7.89
N TYR A 231 10.12 -4.40 -9.19
CA TYR A 231 9.45 -3.64 -10.24
C TYR A 231 7.93 -3.77 -10.17
N ARG A 232 7.40 -5.00 -10.06
CA ARG A 232 5.95 -5.26 -9.92
C ARG A 232 5.38 -4.58 -8.67
N SER A 233 6.04 -4.72 -7.53
CA SER A 233 5.61 -4.06 -6.29
C SER A 233 5.60 -2.53 -6.42
N ALA A 234 6.62 -1.96 -7.08
CA ALA A 234 6.67 -0.52 -7.32
C ALA A 234 5.58 -0.06 -8.31
N LEU A 235 5.26 -0.88 -9.32
CA LEU A 235 4.18 -0.63 -10.26
C LEU A 235 2.81 -0.70 -9.57
N ASP A 236 2.57 -1.72 -8.74
CA ASP A 236 1.36 -1.87 -7.94
C ASP A 236 1.17 -0.66 -6.99
N ASP A 237 2.25 -0.21 -6.35
CA ASP A 237 2.23 0.98 -5.50
C ASP A 237 1.95 2.26 -6.30
N LEU A 238 2.55 2.42 -7.48
CA LEU A 238 2.29 3.55 -8.37
C LEU A 238 0.83 3.56 -8.83
N GLU A 239 0.30 2.42 -9.26
CA GLU A 239 -1.09 2.27 -9.67
C GLU A 239 -2.03 2.63 -8.52
N ARG A 240 -1.79 2.09 -7.33
CA ARG A 240 -2.53 2.43 -6.11
C ARG A 240 -2.51 3.94 -5.85
N LEU A 241 -1.35 4.59 -5.93
CA LEU A 241 -1.23 6.04 -5.71
C LEU A 241 -1.96 6.85 -6.78
N VAL A 242 -1.91 6.45 -8.04
CA VAL A 242 -2.64 7.11 -9.14
C VAL A 242 -4.14 6.97 -8.95
N VAL A 243 -4.63 5.77 -8.64
CA VAL A 243 -6.06 5.53 -8.37
C VAL A 243 -6.52 6.34 -7.16
N MET A 244 -5.77 6.31 -6.05
CA MET A 244 -6.04 7.15 -4.89
C MET A 244 -6.11 8.63 -5.28
N ARG A 245 -5.17 9.12 -6.09
CA ARG A 245 -5.14 10.52 -6.53
C ARG A 245 -6.31 10.88 -7.44
N LEU A 246 -6.70 10.01 -8.36
CA LEU A 246 -7.88 10.23 -9.22
C LEU A 246 -9.16 10.33 -8.37
N PHE A 247 -9.29 9.51 -7.33
CA PHE A 247 -10.41 9.57 -6.41
C PHE A 247 -10.36 10.80 -5.47
N GLU A 248 -9.19 11.26 -5.04
CA GLU A 248 -9.06 12.54 -4.34
C GLU A 248 -9.55 13.70 -5.22
N LEU A 249 -9.14 13.71 -6.50
CA LEU A 249 -9.53 14.74 -7.45
C LEU A 249 -11.01 14.70 -7.80
N SER A 250 -11.63 13.52 -7.87
CA SER A 250 -13.08 13.38 -8.07
C SER A 250 -13.86 13.86 -6.84
N LYS A 251 -13.40 13.54 -5.62
CA LYS A 251 -13.99 14.01 -4.36
C LYS A 251 -13.92 15.53 -4.21
N LEU A 252 -12.91 16.19 -4.78
CA LEU A 252 -12.74 17.64 -4.76
C LEU A 252 -13.52 18.37 -5.87
N SER A 253 -14.33 17.69 -6.69
CA SER A 253 -14.99 18.26 -7.89
C SER A 253 -14.02 18.90 -8.89
N LEU A 254 -12.78 18.41 -8.98
CA LEU A 254 -11.73 18.91 -9.87
C LEU A 254 -11.55 18.06 -11.15
N SER A 255 -12.34 17.01 -11.32
CA SER A 255 -12.25 16.12 -12.50
C SER A 255 -12.59 16.82 -13.83
N SER A 256 -13.32 17.94 -13.81
CA SER A 256 -13.68 18.72 -15.02
C SER A 256 -12.69 19.83 -15.39
N THR A 257 -11.62 20.06 -14.62
CA THR A 257 -10.65 21.15 -14.90
C THR A 257 -9.45 20.74 -15.77
N GLY A 258 -9.28 19.45 -16.09
CA GLY A 258 -8.12 18.97 -16.87
C GLY A 258 -8.20 19.18 -18.38
N VAL A 259 -9.40 19.39 -18.95
CA VAL A 259 -9.59 19.46 -20.41
C VAL A 259 -9.41 20.89 -20.97
N CYS A 260 -9.43 21.93 -20.14
CA CYS A 260 -9.32 23.32 -20.62
C CYS A 260 -7.90 23.82 -20.90
N LEU A 261 -6.84 23.02 -20.68
CA LEU A 261 -5.45 23.48 -20.83
C LEU A 261 -4.81 23.18 -22.19
N LEU A 262 -5.50 22.53 -23.13
CA LEU A 262 -4.93 22.11 -24.42
C LEU A 262 -5.51 22.79 -25.66
N GLN A 263 -6.32 23.84 -25.54
CA GLN A 263 -7.04 24.40 -26.69
C GLN A 263 -6.93 25.91 -26.92
N ILE A 264 -5.77 26.52 -26.64
CA ILE A 264 -5.48 27.88 -27.12
C ILE A 264 -4.05 27.97 -27.66
N THR A 265 -3.86 27.60 -28.92
CA THR A 265 -3.06 28.37 -29.89
C THR A 265 -3.42 27.89 -31.29
N HIS A 266 -4.24 28.65 -32.03
CA HIS A 266 -4.06 28.98 -33.45
C HIS A 266 -5.33 29.62 -34.01
N SER A 267 -5.25 30.93 -34.25
CA SER A 267 -5.94 31.61 -35.35
C SER A 267 -5.16 32.89 -35.63
N VAL A 268 -4.33 32.83 -36.67
CA VAL A 268 -3.77 33.98 -37.36
C VAL A 268 -4.62 34.20 -38.60
N SER A 269 -4.91 35.47 -38.88
CA SER A 269 -5.67 36.07 -40.01
C SER A 269 -7.13 36.39 -39.70
#